data_AF-A0A0K1PP97-F1
#
_entry.id   AF-A0A0K1PP97-F1
#
_cell.length_a   1.000
_cell.length_b   1.000
_cell.length_c   1.000
_cell.angle_alpha   90.00
_cell.angle_beta   90.00
_cell.angle_gamma   90.00
#
_symmetry.space_group_name_H-M   'P 1'
#
loop_
_entity.id
_entity.type
_entity.pdbx_description
1 polymer ?
#
loop_
_entity_poly.entity_id
_entity_poly.type
_entity_poly.pdbx_seq_one_letter_code
_entity_poly.pdbx_strand_id
1 'polypeptide(L)'
;MPLGDKASRVLKLMMGMRSPRIASAMAAYGFKDSDLQEGWALLHAVGRVKLDANGIPTTDTNTLAELDAWENRWFPIASATLERRFPAVHAQIFKNLSQTEGPAVAVSVRTFLERFDQMAQGTGSYGAEGKQARDLLVSRGLTESVLNDARTLLENVGKIAVSKEPVAPQDPKIAEKAENDLWAWYLEWSQIARIAVTQRALLKQLGFMASRSKSHAADDGEETDDEVPVPPGGTAKPTVPAAPNV
;
A
#
# COMPACT_ATOMS: atom_id res chain seq x y z
N MET A 1 -9.23 -14.42 14.39
CA MET A 1 -9.04 -13.63 13.15
C MET A 1 -8.36 -14.54 12.14
N PRO A 2 -8.87 -14.64 10.89
CA PRO A 2 -8.22 -15.41 9.83
C PRO A 2 -6.80 -14.93 9.55
N LEU A 3 -5.89 -15.85 9.26
CA LEU A 3 -4.48 -15.54 8.96
C LEU A 3 -4.30 -14.57 7.79
N GLY A 4 -5.16 -14.63 6.77
CA GLY A 4 -5.15 -13.65 5.64
C GLY A 4 -5.42 -12.22 6.09
N ASP A 5 -6.27 -12.03 7.10
CA ASP A 5 -6.55 -10.71 7.69
C ASP A 5 -5.39 -10.21 8.54
N LYS A 6 -4.66 -11.13 9.22
CA LYS A 6 -3.44 -10.77 9.96
C LYS A 6 -2.34 -10.34 9.01
N ALA A 7 -2.06 -11.11 7.97
CA ALA A 7 -1.01 -10.82 6.99
C ALA A 7 -1.27 -9.50 6.23
N SER A 8 -2.51 -9.23 5.83
CA SER A 8 -2.87 -7.96 5.17
C SER A 8 -2.69 -6.75 6.08
N ARG A 9 -3.00 -6.88 7.38
CA ARG A 9 -2.75 -5.83 8.38
C ARG A 9 -1.26 -5.58 8.60
N VAL A 10 -0.46 -6.64 8.69
CA VAL A 10 1.00 -6.54 8.81
C VAL A 10 1.59 -5.82 7.60
N LEU A 11 1.24 -6.27 6.39
CA LEU A 11 1.72 -5.65 5.15
C LEU A 11 1.33 -4.18 5.08
N LYS A 12 0.09 -3.83 5.43
CA LYS A 12 -0.38 -2.43 5.45
C LYS A 12 0.40 -1.56 6.45
N LEU A 13 0.70 -2.10 7.64
CA LEU A 13 1.54 -1.43 8.62
C LEU A 13 2.95 -1.18 8.06
N MET A 14 3.59 -2.22 7.53
CA MET A 14 4.94 -2.15 6.94
C MET A 14 5.01 -1.14 5.79
N MET A 15 4.03 -1.15 4.88
CA MET A 15 3.97 -0.19 3.78
C MET A 15 3.76 1.26 4.26
N GLY A 16 2.99 1.44 5.34
CA GLY A 16 2.83 2.74 5.99
C GLY A 16 4.13 3.25 6.62
N MET A 17 4.87 2.36 7.31
CA MET A 17 6.12 2.69 8.00
C MET A 17 7.24 3.15 7.08
N ARG A 18 7.20 2.77 5.79
CA ARG A 18 8.18 3.28 4.81
C ARG A 18 8.06 4.80 4.56
N SER A 19 6.97 5.44 4.97
CA SER A 19 6.79 6.90 4.87
C SER A 19 7.81 7.64 5.75
N PRO A 20 8.61 8.61 5.24
CA PRO A 20 9.65 9.27 6.02
C PRO A 20 9.16 9.91 7.32
N ARG A 21 7.93 10.46 7.31
CA ARG A 21 7.31 11.07 8.49
C ARG A 21 6.95 10.03 9.56
N ILE A 22 6.48 8.86 9.13
CA ILE A 22 6.13 7.76 10.05
C ILE A 22 7.42 7.09 10.54
N ALA A 23 8.36 6.79 9.63
CA ALA A 23 9.67 6.25 9.97
C ALA A 23 10.39 7.12 11.00
N SER A 24 10.42 8.44 10.80
CA SER A 24 11.02 9.37 11.76
C SER A 24 10.33 9.36 13.12
N ALA A 25 9.00 9.29 13.16
CA ALA A 25 8.25 9.19 14.41
C ALA A 25 8.50 7.86 15.14
N MET A 26 8.59 6.76 14.39
CA MET A 26 8.86 5.42 14.92
C MET A 26 10.31 5.25 15.40
N ALA A 27 11.27 5.90 14.74
CA ALA A 27 12.68 5.88 15.11
C ALA A 27 12.94 6.45 16.51
N ALA A 28 12.12 7.40 16.98
CA ALA A 28 12.17 7.91 18.35
C ALA A 28 11.88 6.82 19.41
N TYR A 29 11.24 5.72 19.01
CA TYR A 29 10.95 4.55 19.83
C TYR A 29 11.83 3.34 19.44
N GLY A 30 12.89 3.56 18.68
CA GLY A 30 13.91 2.54 18.39
C GLY A 30 13.63 1.68 17.16
N PHE A 31 12.61 1.98 16.35
CA PHE A 31 12.36 1.28 15.08
C PHE A 31 13.50 1.53 14.09
N LYS A 32 14.01 0.45 13.49
CA LYS A 32 15.15 0.42 12.56
C LYS A 32 14.83 -0.43 11.34
N ASP A 33 15.71 -0.36 10.34
CA ASP A 33 15.60 -1.21 9.14
C ASP A 33 15.65 -2.71 9.48
N SER A 34 16.37 -3.11 10.53
CA SER A 34 16.40 -4.50 11.02
C SER A 34 15.01 -5.00 11.44
N ASP A 35 14.18 -4.14 12.03
CA ASP A 35 12.86 -4.53 12.55
C ASP A 35 11.87 -4.65 11.39
N LEU A 36 12.04 -3.80 10.36
CA LEU A 36 11.30 -3.95 9.11
C LEU A 36 11.69 -5.23 8.37
N GLN A 37 12.97 -5.57 8.33
CA GLN A 37 13.47 -6.84 7.77
C GLN A 37 12.93 -8.05 8.54
N GLU A 38 12.88 -7.99 9.87
CA GLU A 38 12.24 -9.02 10.70
C GLU A 38 10.77 -9.22 10.33
N GLY A 39 9.99 -8.13 10.20
CA GLY A 39 8.60 -8.20 9.76
C GLY A 39 8.43 -8.87 8.39
N TRP A 40 9.34 -8.61 7.44
CA TRP A 40 9.35 -9.30 6.14
C TRP A 40 9.68 -10.79 6.29
N ALA A 41 10.70 -11.13 7.08
CA ALA A 41 11.09 -12.52 7.32
C ALA A 41 9.96 -13.35 7.94
N LEU A 42 9.24 -12.78 8.92
CA LEU A 42 8.08 -13.39 9.56
C LEU A 42 6.92 -13.59 8.57
N LEU A 43 6.66 -12.59 7.72
CA LEU A 43 5.63 -12.69 6.67
C LEU A 43 5.97 -13.79 5.65
N HIS A 44 7.25 -13.92 5.28
CA HIS A 44 7.74 -15.00 4.41
C HIS A 44 7.63 -16.37 5.08
N ALA A 45 7.95 -16.48 6.37
CA ALA A 45 7.84 -17.75 7.11
C ALA A 45 6.40 -18.27 7.11
N VAL A 46 5.41 -17.40 7.36
CA VAL A 46 3.99 -17.74 7.27
C VAL A 46 3.59 -18.18 5.85
N GLY A 47 4.11 -17.49 4.82
CA GLY A 47 3.87 -17.84 3.42
C GLY A 47 4.45 -19.20 3.02
N ARG A 48 5.69 -19.49 3.43
CA ARG A 48 6.38 -20.76 3.17
C ARG A 48 5.65 -21.94 3.81
N VAL A 49 5.29 -21.83 5.09
CA VAL A 49 4.56 -22.92 5.77
C VAL A 49 3.23 -23.23 5.07
N LYS A 50 2.55 -22.23 4.49
CA LYS A 50 1.36 -22.47 3.67
C LYS A 50 1.64 -23.10 2.32
N LEU A 51 2.69 -22.64 1.62
CA LEU A 51 3.10 -23.23 0.34
C LEU A 51 3.45 -24.71 0.54
N ASP A 52 4.24 -25.00 1.57
CA ASP A 52 4.69 -26.33 1.95
C ASP A 52 3.54 -27.24 2.41
N ALA A 53 2.51 -26.68 3.08
CA ALA A 53 1.30 -27.41 3.47
C ALA A 53 0.35 -27.71 2.31
N ASN A 54 0.37 -26.88 1.26
CA ASN A 54 -0.44 -27.09 0.06
C ASN A 54 0.28 -27.97 -0.98
N GLY A 55 1.49 -28.47 -0.69
CA GLY A 55 2.26 -29.28 -1.64
C GLY A 55 2.65 -28.54 -2.91
N ILE A 56 2.50 -27.21 -2.90
CA ILE A 56 2.86 -26.36 -4.03
C ILE A 56 4.38 -26.38 -4.07
N PRO A 57 5.01 -26.81 -5.18
CA PRO A 57 6.46 -26.70 -5.34
C PRO A 57 6.85 -25.27 -4.98
N THR A 58 7.83 -25.13 -4.08
CA THR A 58 8.47 -23.88 -3.72
C THR A 58 8.47 -22.96 -4.92
N THR A 59 7.83 -21.78 -4.81
CA THR A 59 7.64 -20.78 -5.86
C THR A 59 8.68 -20.94 -6.94
N ASP A 60 8.26 -21.23 -8.18
CA ASP A 60 9.14 -21.47 -9.32
C ASP A 60 10.31 -20.48 -9.27
N THR A 61 11.46 -20.92 -8.74
CA THR A 61 12.52 -20.02 -8.23
C THR A 61 13.05 -19.16 -9.35
N ASN A 62 12.86 -19.64 -10.57
CA ASN A 62 13.16 -18.96 -11.81
C ASN A 62 12.32 -17.68 -11.99
N THR A 63 11.00 -17.69 -11.74
CA THR A 63 10.16 -16.48 -11.91
C THR A 63 10.49 -15.39 -10.89
N LEU A 64 10.80 -15.75 -9.64
CA LEU A 64 11.25 -14.78 -8.65
C LEU A 64 12.65 -14.24 -8.98
N ALA A 65 13.56 -15.09 -9.46
CA ALA A 65 14.88 -14.65 -9.93
C ALA A 65 14.78 -13.73 -11.16
N GLU A 66 13.84 -14.00 -12.08
CA GLU A 66 13.57 -13.14 -13.23
C GLU A 66 13.00 -11.78 -12.80
N LEU A 67 12.10 -11.75 -11.81
CA LEU A 67 11.62 -10.49 -11.22
C LEU A 67 12.75 -9.72 -10.52
N ASP A 68 13.62 -10.41 -9.79
CA ASP A 68 14.78 -9.81 -9.12
C ASP A 68 15.75 -9.21 -10.14
N ALA A 69 16.08 -9.96 -11.20
CA ALA A 69 16.89 -9.47 -12.31
C ALA A 69 16.24 -8.26 -13.01
N TRP A 70 14.92 -8.28 -13.18
CA TRP A 70 14.17 -7.15 -13.73
C TRP A 70 14.28 -5.92 -12.83
N GLU A 71 14.05 -6.05 -11.52
CA GLU A 71 14.18 -4.96 -10.54
C GLU A 71 15.60 -4.39 -10.55
N ASN A 72 16.60 -5.27 -10.46
CA ASN A 72 18.01 -4.91 -10.43
C ASN A 72 18.49 -4.22 -11.71
N ARG A 73 17.82 -4.47 -12.84
CA ARG A 73 18.10 -3.75 -14.08
C ARG A 73 17.40 -2.39 -14.13
N TRP A 74 16.09 -2.37 -13.89
CA TRP A 74 15.26 -1.24 -14.25
C TRP A 74 15.12 -0.19 -13.16
N PHE A 75 15.20 -0.56 -11.88
CA PHE A 75 15.13 0.42 -10.79
C PHE A 75 16.31 1.40 -10.83
N PRO A 76 17.58 0.97 -10.97
CA PRO A 76 18.69 1.92 -11.06
C PRO A 76 18.60 2.86 -12.27
N ILE A 77 18.19 2.34 -13.44
CA ILE A 77 18.04 3.14 -14.66
C ILE A 77 16.93 4.19 -14.49
N ALA A 78 15.77 3.77 -13.97
CA ALA A 78 14.65 4.65 -13.76
C ALA A 78 14.95 5.69 -12.66
N SER A 79 15.57 5.28 -11.54
CA SER A 79 15.95 6.17 -10.44
C SER A 79 16.90 7.26 -10.95
N ALA A 80 18.04 6.88 -11.55
CA ALA A 80 19.04 7.84 -12.03
C ALA A 80 18.49 8.80 -13.11
N THR A 81 17.61 8.29 -13.99
CA THR A 81 16.98 9.12 -15.04
C THR A 81 16.04 10.14 -14.44
N LEU A 82 15.17 9.72 -13.52
CA LEU A 82 14.16 10.58 -12.91
C LEU A 82 14.79 11.55 -11.90
N GLU A 83 15.77 11.13 -11.08
CA GLU A 83 16.46 12.02 -10.13
C GLU A 83 17.07 13.23 -10.83
N ARG A 84 17.71 13.01 -11.99
CA ARG A 84 18.39 14.07 -12.74
C ARG A 84 17.43 14.99 -13.49
N ARG A 85 16.33 14.45 -14.03
CA ARG A 85 15.50 15.16 -15.02
C ARG A 85 14.11 15.54 -14.51
N PHE A 86 13.58 14.77 -13.56
CA PHE A 86 12.22 14.90 -13.03
C PHE A 86 12.19 14.55 -11.53
N PRO A 87 12.92 15.28 -10.66
CA PRO A 87 13.09 14.91 -9.25
C PRO A 87 11.77 14.82 -8.47
N ALA A 88 10.76 15.62 -8.84
CA ALA A 88 9.42 15.53 -8.24
C ALA A 88 8.67 14.24 -8.63
N VAL A 89 8.85 13.77 -9.86
CA VAL A 89 8.30 12.49 -10.35
C VAL A 89 9.06 11.32 -9.70
N HIS A 90 10.39 11.41 -9.60
CA HIS A 90 11.21 10.44 -8.88
C HIS A 90 10.71 10.22 -7.45
N ALA A 91 10.58 11.32 -6.69
CA ALA A 91 10.14 11.27 -5.30
C ALA A 91 8.75 10.64 -5.13
N GLN A 92 7.90 10.66 -6.16
CA GLN A 92 6.58 10.01 -6.15
C GLN A 92 6.65 8.54 -6.57
N ILE A 93 7.29 8.22 -7.71
CA ILE A 93 7.42 6.84 -8.19
C ILE A 93 8.21 5.99 -7.21
N PHE A 94 9.32 6.50 -6.70
CA PHE A 94 10.20 5.80 -5.77
C PHE A 94 9.86 6.05 -4.30
N LYS A 95 8.72 6.70 -4.01
CA LYS A 95 8.28 6.91 -2.62
C LYS A 95 8.18 5.57 -1.91
N ASN A 96 8.98 5.34 -0.88
CA ASN A 96 8.97 4.08 -0.15
C ASN A 96 9.29 2.89 -1.06
N LEU A 97 10.10 3.06 -2.09
CA LEU A 97 10.45 2.00 -3.03
C LEU A 97 11.97 1.96 -3.14
N SER A 98 12.52 0.77 -2.98
CA SER A 98 13.94 0.46 -3.06
C SER A 98 14.03 -0.93 -3.68
N GLN A 99 15.21 -1.29 -4.18
CA GLN A 99 15.48 -2.68 -4.50
C GLN A 99 15.25 -3.55 -3.26
N THR A 100 14.75 -4.75 -3.48
CA THR A 100 14.47 -5.74 -2.44
C THR A 100 15.00 -7.09 -2.87
N GLU A 101 14.92 -8.09 -2.00
CA GLU A 101 15.35 -9.46 -2.31
C GLU A 101 14.21 -10.44 -2.04
N GLY A 102 14.22 -11.55 -2.77
CA GLY A 102 13.25 -12.63 -2.58
C GLY A 102 11.81 -12.20 -2.90
N PRO A 103 10.78 -12.74 -2.21
CA PRO A 103 9.40 -12.48 -2.61
C PRO A 103 8.93 -11.03 -2.40
N ALA A 104 9.70 -10.19 -1.69
CA ALA A 104 9.44 -8.75 -1.58
C ALA A 104 9.59 -8.02 -2.94
N VAL A 105 10.40 -8.56 -3.85
CA VAL A 105 10.59 -8.06 -5.22
C VAL A 105 9.27 -8.01 -5.98
N ALA A 106 8.40 -9.02 -5.80
CA ALA A 106 7.10 -9.02 -6.45
C ALA A 106 6.21 -7.85 -5.99
N VAL A 107 6.39 -7.37 -4.75
CA VAL A 107 5.63 -6.22 -4.21
C VAL A 107 6.23 -4.91 -4.71
N SER A 108 7.55 -4.78 -4.73
CA SER A 108 8.23 -3.57 -5.21
C SER A 108 7.98 -3.35 -6.70
N VAL A 109 8.16 -4.39 -7.53
CA VAL A 109 7.91 -4.34 -8.98
C VAL A 109 6.44 -4.01 -9.27
N ARG A 110 5.49 -4.64 -8.57
CA ARG A 110 4.06 -4.32 -8.72
C ARG A 110 3.75 -2.86 -8.39
N THR A 111 4.31 -2.36 -7.30
CA THR A 111 4.13 -0.96 -6.86
C THR A 111 4.73 0.01 -7.87
N PHE A 112 5.90 -0.31 -8.43
CA PHE A 112 6.51 0.48 -9.49
C PHE A 112 5.62 0.56 -10.73
N LEU A 113 5.13 -0.58 -11.22
CA LEU A 113 4.29 -0.66 -12.41
C LEU A 113 2.99 0.14 -12.23
N GLU A 114 2.32 0.00 -11.09
CA GLU A 114 1.09 0.76 -10.79
C GLU A 114 1.33 2.28 -10.82
N ARG A 115 2.43 2.74 -10.22
CA ARG A 115 2.78 4.17 -10.21
C ARG A 115 3.23 4.68 -11.57
N PHE A 116 3.92 3.84 -12.33
CA PHE A 116 4.30 4.12 -13.70
C PHE A 116 3.05 4.31 -14.58
N ASP A 117 2.04 3.45 -14.43
CA ASP A 117 0.77 3.56 -15.15
C ASP A 117 -0.01 4.82 -14.75
N GLN A 118 -0.08 5.14 -13.46
CA GLN A 118 -0.68 6.39 -12.98
C GLN A 118 0.02 7.62 -13.60
N MET A 119 1.35 7.64 -13.56
CA MET A 119 2.16 8.69 -14.19
C MET A 119 1.87 8.80 -15.70
N ALA A 120 1.84 7.68 -16.42
CA ALA A 120 1.59 7.64 -17.86
C ALA A 120 0.21 8.17 -18.25
N GLN A 121 -0.81 7.83 -17.45
CA GLN A 121 -2.19 8.28 -17.64
C GLN A 121 -2.39 9.75 -17.20
N GLY A 122 -1.39 10.35 -16.55
CA GLY A 122 -1.52 11.68 -15.95
C GLY A 122 -2.49 11.70 -14.77
N THR A 123 -2.75 10.54 -14.16
CA THR A 123 -3.57 10.40 -12.95
C THR A 123 -2.68 10.49 -11.71
N GLY A 124 -3.22 10.96 -10.58
CA GLY A 124 -2.41 11.28 -9.41
C GLY A 124 -1.69 12.63 -9.52
N SER A 125 -0.64 12.83 -8.73
CA SER A 125 0.03 14.13 -8.54
C SER A 125 1.30 14.32 -9.40
N TYR A 126 1.39 13.65 -10.57
CA TYR A 126 2.56 13.71 -11.46
C TYR A 126 2.57 14.90 -12.44
N GLY A 127 1.43 15.56 -12.65
CA GLY A 127 1.30 16.72 -13.53
C GLY A 127 1.69 16.44 -14.99
N ALA A 128 1.98 17.51 -15.75
CA ALA A 128 2.42 17.39 -17.15
C ALA A 128 3.81 16.72 -17.29
N GLU A 129 4.65 16.85 -16.27
CA GLU A 129 5.98 16.24 -16.22
C GLU A 129 5.93 14.70 -16.22
N GLY A 130 4.87 14.10 -15.67
CA GLY A 130 4.71 12.64 -15.67
C GLY A 130 4.75 12.01 -17.06
N LYS A 131 4.08 12.63 -18.05
CA LYS A 131 4.09 12.12 -19.43
C LYS A 131 5.49 12.24 -20.07
N GLN A 132 6.18 13.36 -19.83
CA GLN A 132 7.54 13.57 -20.33
C GLN A 132 8.54 12.61 -19.68
N ALA A 133 8.38 12.33 -18.39
CA ALA A 133 9.16 11.36 -17.64
C ALA A 133 8.95 9.94 -18.19
N ARG A 134 7.69 9.57 -18.45
CA ARG A 134 7.34 8.31 -19.12
C ARG A 134 8.03 8.18 -20.47
N ASP A 135 7.91 9.19 -21.33
CA ASP A 135 8.48 9.12 -22.68
C ASP A 135 10.01 9.03 -22.64
N LEU A 136 10.66 9.71 -21.69
CA LEU A 136 12.09 9.57 -21.48
C LEU A 136 12.47 8.17 -20.99
N LEU A 137 11.72 7.56 -20.06
CA LEU A 137 11.99 6.20 -19.60
C LEU A 137 11.80 5.16 -20.72
N VAL A 138 10.78 5.34 -21.55
CA VAL A 138 10.58 4.53 -22.76
C VAL A 138 11.78 4.67 -23.71
N SER A 139 12.31 5.89 -23.91
CA SER A 139 13.51 6.10 -24.72
C SER A 139 14.79 5.53 -24.09
N ARG A 140 14.78 5.17 -22.80
CA ARG A 140 15.86 4.44 -22.11
C ARG A 140 15.68 2.92 -22.14
N GLY A 141 14.63 2.43 -22.81
CA GLY A 141 14.39 1.01 -23.02
C GLY A 141 13.31 0.41 -22.12
N LEU A 142 12.72 1.17 -21.19
CA LEU A 142 11.58 0.72 -20.38
C LEU A 142 10.29 0.80 -21.22
N THR A 143 10.23 -0.04 -22.26
CA THR A 143 9.14 -0.08 -23.24
C THR A 143 7.92 -0.82 -22.71
N GLU A 144 6.79 -0.74 -23.42
CA GLU A 144 5.57 -1.48 -23.07
C GLU A 144 5.79 -3.00 -23.03
N SER A 145 6.66 -3.54 -23.89
CA SER A 145 7.04 -4.96 -23.86
C SER A 145 7.69 -5.32 -22.53
N VAL A 146 8.67 -4.53 -22.09
CA VAL A 146 9.40 -4.75 -20.84
C VAL A 146 8.48 -4.65 -19.61
N LEU A 147 7.50 -3.75 -19.65
CA LEU A 147 6.49 -3.62 -18.59
C LEU A 147 5.54 -4.83 -18.58
N ASN A 148 5.12 -5.30 -19.76
CA ASN A 148 4.27 -6.49 -19.89
C ASN A 148 4.97 -7.78 -19.48
N ASP A 149 6.28 -7.90 -19.73
CA ASP A 149 7.09 -9.03 -19.26
C ASP A 149 7.02 -9.09 -17.72
N ALA A 150 7.25 -7.97 -17.03
CA ALA A 150 7.13 -7.90 -15.58
C ALA A 150 5.72 -8.20 -15.07
N ARG A 151 4.67 -7.72 -15.76
CA ARG A 151 3.27 -8.05 -15.42
C ARG A 151 3.01 -9.56 -15.54
N THR A 152 3.51 -10.19 -16.59
CA THR A 152 3.40 -11.63 -16.81
C THR A 152 4.10 -12.43 -15.71
N LEU A 153 5.32 -12.01 -15.32
CA LEU A 153 6.04 -12.62 -14.20
C LEU A 153 5.24 -12.50 -12.89
N LEU A 154 4.64 -11.33 -12.62
CA LEU A 154 3.81 -11.11 -11.43
C LEU A 154 2.53 -11.97 -11.42
N GLU A 155 1.90 -12.19 -12.58
CA GLU A 155 0.75 -13.10 -12.70
C GLU A 155 1.14 -14.54 -12.39
N ASN A 156 2.30 -14.98 -12.88
CA ASN A 156 2.79 -16.34 -12.65
C ASN A 156 3.09 -16.57 -11.17
N VAL A 157 3.67 -15.58 -10.47
CA VAL A 157 3.80 -15.61 -9.00
C VAL A 157 2.43 -15.75 -8.30
N GLY A 158 1.39 -15.09 -8.82
CA GLY A 158 0.03 -15.15 -8.26
C GLY A 158 -0.72 -16.48 -8.51
N LYS A 159 -0.52 -17.12 -9.66
CA LYS A 159 -1.17 -18.39 -10.04
C LYS A 159 -0.63 -19.58 -9.26
N ILE A 160 0.67 -19.58 -8.94
CA ILE A 160 1.34 -20.65 -8.17
C ILE A 160 0.72 -20.79 -6.77
N ALA A 161 0.21 -19.71 -6.16
CA ALA A 161 -0.36 -19.73 -4.82
C ALA A 161 -1.75 -20.41 -4.70
N VAL A 162 -2.41 -20.76 -5.82
CA VAL A 162 -3.83 -21.19 -5.83
C VAL A 162 -4.02 -22.67 -6.19
N SER A 163 -2.98 -23.39 -6.59
CA SER A 163 -3.09 -24.83 -6.91
C SER A 163 -3.42 -25.66 -5.66
N LYS A 164 -4.52 -26.40 -5.72
CA LYS A 164 -5.17 -27.12 -4.63
C LYS A 164 -5.01 -28.62 -4.86
N GLU A 165 -3.86 -29.18 -4.51
CA GLU A 165 -3.65 -30.63 -4.46
C GLU A 165 -3.29 -31.06 -3.03
N PRO A 166 -3.76 -32.22 -2.53
CA PRO A 166 -3.55 -32.59 -1.14
C PRO A 166 -2.14 -33.18 -0.97
N VAL A 167 -1.32 -32.56 -0.11
CA VAL A 167 0.00 -33.09 0.27
C VAL A 167 0.17 -33.11 1.80
N ALA A 168 1.10 -33.96 2.22
CA ALA A 168 1.35 -34.48 3.57
C ALA A 168 1.25 -33.46 4.73
N PRO A 169 0.83 -33.92 5.93
CA PRO A 169 0.64 -33.04 7.08
C PRO A 169 1.96 -32.42 7.53
N GLN A 170 2.09 -31.11 7.31
CA GLN A 170 3.03 -30.27 8.04
C GLN A 170 2.72 -30.32 9.54
N ASP A 171 3.74 -30.22 10.40
CA ASP A 171 3.50 -30.10 11.84
C ASP A 171 2.70 -28.81 12.11
N PRO A 172 1.44 -28.91 12.58
CA PRO A 172 0.58 -27.76 12.80
C PRO A 172 1.22 -26.74 13.77
N LYS A 173 2.15 -27.18 14.62
CA LYS A 173 2.88 -26.31 15.55
C LYS A 173 3.82 -25.33 14.85
N ILE A 174 4.37 -25.69 13.68
CA ILE A 174 5.26 -24.80 12.92
C ILE A 174 4.45 -23.67 12.29
N ALA A 175 3.29 -24.00 11.73
CA ALA A 175 2.36 -23.01 11.15
C ALA A 175 1.84 -22.05 12.21
N GLU A 176 1.42 -22.59 13.36
CA GLU A 176 0.92 -21.82 14.49
C GLU A 176 2.01 -20.90 15.05
N LYS A 177 3.25 -21.39 15.21
CA LYS A 177 4.37 -20.57 15.68
C LYS A 177 4.66 -19.41 14.71
N ALA A 178 4.77 -19.68 13.41
CA ALA A 178 5.02 -18.63 12.43
C ALA A 178 3.93 -17.54 12.43
N GLU A 179 2.67 -17.95 12.54
CA GLU A 179 1.55 -17.02 12.65
C GLU A 179 1.60 -16.20 13.95
N ASN A 180 1.94 -16.83 15.08
CA ASN A 180 2.06 -16.16 16.36
C ASN A 180 3.21 -15.16 16.39
N ASP A 181 4.38 -15.52 15.84
CA ASP A 181 5.54 -14.65 15.77
C ASP A 181 5.24 -13.41 14.90
N LEU A 182 4.63 -13.61 13.72
CA LEU A 182 4.17 -12.51 12.85
C LEU A 182 3.18 -11.58 13.55
N TRP A 183 2.25 -12.16 14.32
CA TRP A 183 1.24 -11.37 15.01
C TRP A 183 1.79 -10.63 16.23
N ALA A 184 2.72 -11.23 16.98
CA ALA A 184 3.41 -10.59 18.09
C ALA A 184 4.18 -9.36 17.61
N TRP A 185 4.95 -9.50 16.54
CA TRP A 185 5.65 -8.38 15.89
C TRP A 185 4.68 -7.27 15.46
N TYR A 186 3.53 -7.62 14.86
CA TYR A 186 2.52 -6.63 14.49
C TYR A 186 1.94 -5.91 15.70
N LEU A 187 1.61 -6.64 16.78
CA LEU A 187 1.01 -6.04 17.98
C LEU A 187 1.96 -5.04 18.62
N GLU A 188 3.23 -5.40 18.78
CA GLU A 188 4.26 -4.51 19.30
C GLU A 188 4.33 -3.21 18.48
N TRP A 189 4.63 -3.34 17.18
CA TRP A 189 4.86 -2.16 16.36
C TRP A 189 3.60 -1.36 16.08
N SER A 190 2.42 -1.99 16.04
CA SER A 190 1.16 -1.26 15.89
C SER A 190 0.80 -0.45 17.13
N GLN A 191 1.14 -0.94 18.32
CA GLN A 191 0.91 -0.22 19.57
C GLN A 191 1.85 0.98 19.69
N ILE A 192 3.13 0.79 19.36
CA ILE A 192 4.11 1.89 19.28
C ILE A 192 3.68 2.91 18.23
N ALA A 193 3.26 2.47 17.05
CA ALA A 193 2.83 3.38 15.96
C ALA A 193 1.62 4.24 16.33
N ARG A 194 0.68 3.73 17.14
CA ARG A 194 -0.46 4.52 17.63
C ARG A 194 -0.06 5.61 18.61
N ILE A 195 1.03 5.42 19.35
CA ILE A 195 1.58 6.42 20.29
C ILE A 195 2.47 7.41 19.53
N ALA A 196 3.34 6.92 18.65
CA ALA A 196 4.29 7.72 17.89
C ALA A 196 3.62 8.62 16.85
N VAL A 197 2.53 8.16 16.22
CA VAL A 197 1.86 8.88 15.13
C VAL A 197 0.54 9.47 15.62
N THR A 198 0.53 10.78 15.83
CA THR A 198 -0.66 11.52 16.29
C THR A 198 -1.54 12.03 15.15
N GLN A 199 -0.98 12.18 13.95
CA GLN A 199 -1.71 12.72 12.80
C GLN A 199 -2.68 11.69 12.22
N ARG A 200 -3.97 12.06 12.20
CA ARG A 200 -5.07 11.22 11.67
C ARG A 200 -4.82 10.70 10.25
N ALA A 201 -4.26 11.53 9.37
CA ALA A 201 -3.95 11.16 8.00
C ALA A 201 -2.90 10.03 7.93
N LEU A 202 -1.87 10.09 8.78
CA LEU A 202 -0.81 9.09 8.86
C LEU A 202 -1.31 7.79 9.52
N LEU A 203 -2.20 7.87 10.52
CA LEU A 203 -2.87 6.70 11.10
C LEU A 203 -3.77 5.97 10.09
N LYS A 204 -4.43 6.70 9.18
CA LYS A 204 -5.18 6.09 8.06
C LYS A 204 -4.23 5.36 7.11
N GLN A 205 -3.05 5.92 6.83
CA GLN A 205 -2.03 5.30 5.99
C GLN A 205 -1.49 3.98 6.60
N LEU A 206 -1.40 3.91 7.93
CA LEU A 206 -1.02 2.69 8.68
C LEU A 206 -2.16 1.66 8.80
N GLY A 207 -3.35 1.98 8.29
CA GLY A 207 -4.50 1.08 8.31
C GLY A 207 -5.24 1.00 9.65
N PHE A 208 -4.97 1.90 10.59
CA PHE A 208 -5.67 1.95 11.88
C PHE A 208 -7.05 2.59 11.80
N MET A 209 -7.36 3.28 10.71
CA MET A 209 -8.67 3.87 10.48
C MET A 209 -9.35 3.20 9.29
N ALA A 210 -10.56 2.71 9.50
CA ALA A 210 -11.42 2.31 8.40
C ALA A 210 -11.73 3.56 7.54
N SER A 211 -11.44 3.49 6.24
CA SER A 211 -12.13 4.39 5.31
C SER A 211 -13.58 3.93 5.33
N ARG A 212 -14.54 4.79 5.72
CA ARG A 212 -15.94 4.53 5.39
C ARG A 212 -15.97 4.41 3.86
N SER A 213 -16.10 3.18 3.34
CA SER A 213 -16.60 3.04 1.99
C SER A 213 -18.03 3.58 2.04
N LYS A 214 -18.30 4.53 1.15
CA LYS A 214 -19.65 5.01 0.89
C LYS A 214 -20.37 3.80 0.31
N SER A 215 -21.11 3.06 1.13
CA SER A 215 -22.06 2.07 0.62
C SER A 215 -23.06 2.83 -0.25
N HIS A 216 -23.19 2.36 -1.48
CA HIS A 216 -24.03 2.94 -2.51
C HIS A 216 -25.45 3.07 -1.99
N ALA A 217 -25.98 4.28 -2.06
CA ALA A 217 -27.41 4.52 -2.07
C ALA A 217 -28.00 3.93 -3.36
N ALA A 218 -29.00 3.09 -3.20
CA ALA A 218 -30.19 2.93 -4.04
C ALA A 218 -31.26 2.46 -3.04
N ASP A 219 -32.08 3.39 -2.56
CA ASP A 219 -33.39 3.69 -3.15
C ASP A 219 -34.40 2.61 -2.77
N ASP A 220 -35.15 2.89 -1.72
CA ASP A 220 -36.61 2.73 -1.73
C ASP A 220 -37.15 3.74 -0.73
N GLY A 221 -37.84 4.74 -1.27
CA GLY A 221 -38.58 5.71 -0.50
C GLY A 221 -39.82 5.06 0.09
N GLU A 222 -40.09 5.39 1.35
CA GLU A 222 -41.47 5.44 1.83
C GLU A 222 -41.60 6.64 2.78
N GLU A 223 -42.41 7.57 2.30
CA GLU A 223 -42.94 8.74 2.95
C GLU A 223 -43.95 8.29 4.01
N THR A 224 -43.83 8.75 5.25
CA THR A 224 -45.00 9.09 6.06
C THR A 224 -44.71 10.28 6.95
N ASP A 225 -45.52 11.29 6.69
CA ASP A 225 -45.92 12.44 7.48
C ASP A 225 -46.07 12.09 8.98
N ASP A 226 -45.55 12.94 9.87
CA ASP A 226 -46.34 13.48 11.00
C ASP A 226 -45.51 14.45 11.87
N GLU A 227 -45.96 15.70 11.82
CA GLU A 227 -46.22 16.59 12.95
C GLU A 227 -45.03 17.23 13.71
N VAL A 228 -44.77 18.49 13.36
CA VAL A 228 -44.13 19.50 14.22
C VAL A 228 -45.20 20.16 15.09
N PRO A 229 -44.91 20.36 16.39
CA PRO A 229 -45.28 21.63 16.99
C PRO A 229 -44.16 22.22 17.86
N VAL A 230 -43.68 23.40 17.49
CA VAL A 230 -43.00 24.33 18.43
C VAL A 230 -43.63 25.72 18.26
N PRO A 231 -44.10 26.35 19.35
CA PRO A 231 -44.98 27.53 19.34
C PRO A 231 -44.24 28.86 19.07
N PRO A 232 -45.00 29.98 18.90
CA PRO A 232 -44.62 31.08 18.03
C PRO A 232 -44.02 32.30 18.75
N GLY A 233 -43.41 33.19 17.96
CA GLY A 233 -43.45 34.63 18.25
C GLY A 233 -42.13 35.36 18.02
N GLY A 234 -42.16 36.35 17.11
CA GLY A 234 -41.13 37.40 17.09
C GLY A 234 -40.74 37.90 15.69
N THR A 235 -41.67 38.45 14.94
CA THR A 235 -41.40 39.23 13.72
C THR A 235 -40.75 40.58 14.05
N ALA A 236 -39.70 40.96 13.32
CA ALA A 236 -39.54 42.34 12.82
C ALA A 236 -38.45 42.43 11.75
N LYS A 237 -38.82 43.10 10.65
CA LYS A 237 -38.08 43.34 9.40
C LYS A 237 -36.90 44.32 9.55
N PRO A 238 -35.99 44.35 8.57
CA PRO A 238 -34.85 45.25 8.51
C PRO A 238 -35.24 46.65 8.00
N THR A 239 -34.49 47.68 8.39
CA THR A 239 -34.55 49.01 7.74
C THR A 239 -33.17 49.65 7.73
N VAL A 240 -32.73 50.05 6.53
CA VAL A 240 -31.58 50.90 6.17
C VAL A 240 -32.24 52.14 5.55
N PRO A 241 -31.81 53.42 5.75
CA PRO A 241 -30.53 53.91 5.19
C PRO A 241 -29.82 55.16 5.80
N ALA A 242 -28.52 55.24 5.47
CA ALA A 242 -27.66 56.36 5.03
C ALA A 242 -27.55 57.74 5.76
N ALA A 243 -26.30 58.00 6.24
CA ALA A 243 -25.39 59.16 6.03
C ALA A 243 -25.79 60.59 6.51
N PRO A 244 -24.89 61.61 6.48
CA PRO A 244 -23.50 61.75 6.97
C PRO A 244 -23.27 63.03 7.86
N ASN A 245 -22.05 63.14 8.42
CA ASN A 245 -21.30 64.33 8.91
C ASN A 245 -21.97 65.40 9.82
N VAL A 246 -21.36 65.60 11.00
CA VAL A 246 -20.67 66.85 11.41
C VAL A 246 -19.41 66.48 12.19
#